data_AF-A0A965GTB9-F1
#
_entry.id   AF-A0A965GTB9-F1
#
_cell.length_a   1.000
_cell.length_b   1.000
_cell.length_c   1.000
_cell.angle_alpha   90.00
_cell.angle_beta   90.00
_cell.angle_gamma   90.00
#
_symmetry.space_group_name_H-M   'P 1'
#
loop_
_entity.id
_entity.type
_entity.pdbx_description
1 polymer ?
#
loop_
_entity_poly.entity_id
_entity_poly.type
_entity_poly.pdbx_seq_one_letter_code
_entity_poly.pdbx_strand_id
1 'polypeptide(L)' 'MKSNFDLALTQLLKHEGGYVHHKLDPGGMTNLGVTRAVWESYVGRESSEKEMRALTPAQVAPLYKRKYWDAINGDSLPSG' A
#
# COMPACT_ATOMS: atom_id res chain seq x y z
N MET A 1 19.30 -3.58 6.58
CA MET A 1 17.96 -4.19 6.73
C MET A 1 16.99 -3.82 5.60
N LYS A 2 17.44 -3.69 4.33
CA LYS A 2 16.53 -3.49 3.17
C LYS A 2 15.75 -4.75 2.79
N SER A 3 16.33 -5.92 3.04
CA SER A 3 15.78 -7.22 2.64
C SER A 3 14.50 -7.63 3.39
N ASN A 4 14.28 -7.16 4.62
CA ASN A 4 13.10 -7.53 5.40
C ASN A 4 11.83 -6.81 4.91
N PHE A 5 11.96 -5.55 4.47
CA PHE A 5 10.83 -4.76 4.00
C PHE A 5 10.23 -5.34 2.72
N ASP A 6 11.05 -5.64 1.71
CA ASP A 6 10.56 -6.17 0.42
C ASP A 6 9.88 -7.54 0.61
N LEU A 7 10.41 -8.37 1.50
CA LEU A 7 9.86 -9.69 1.82
C LEU A 7 8.54 -9.56 2.59
N ALA A 8 8.48 -8.68 3.60
CA ALA A 8 7.26 -8.40 4.36
C ALA A 8 6.16 -7.80 3.46
N LEU A 9 6.51 -6.85 2.58
CA LEU A 9 5.59 -6.25 1.64
C LEU A 9 5.07 -7.28 0.63
N THR A 10 5.94 -8.13 0.10
CA THR A 10 5.54 -9.19 -0.84
C THR A 10 4.55 -10.14 -0.18
N GLN A 11 4.77 -10.54 1.07
CA GLN A 11 3.86 -11.42 1.79
C GLN A 11 2.52 -10.72 2.10
N LEU A 12 2.54 -9.47 2.56
CA LEU A 12 1.34 -8.67 2.79
C LEU A 12 0.49 -8.56 1.51
N LEU A 13 1.12 -8.18 0.39
CA LEU A 13 0.45 -8.02 -0.89
C LEU A 13 -0.02 -9.35 -1.49
N LYS A 14 0.62 -10.48 -1.16
CA LYS A 14 0.13 -11.80 -1.56
C LYS A 14 -1.19 -12.16 -0.88
N HIS A 15 -1.40 -11.68 0.35
CA HIS A 15 -2.62 -11.92 1.12
C HIS A 15 -3.70 -10.86 0.91
N GLU A 16 -3.33 -9.60 0.63
CA GLU A 16 -4.25 -8.45 0.49
C GLU A 16 -4.32 -7.84 -0.92
N GLY A 17 -3.58 -8.37 -1.90
CA GLY A 17 -3.38 -7.78 -3.23
C GLY A 17 -4.55 -7.87 -4.20
N GLY A 18 -5.77 -8.06 -3.71
CA GLY A 18 -6.98 -8.05 -4.53
C GLY A 18 -7.53 -6.64 -4.69
N TYR A 19 -7.94 -6.27 -5.90
CA TYR A 19 -8.75 -5.08 -6.11
C TYR A 19 -10.17 -5.31 -5.57
N VAL A 20 -10.59 -4.46 -4.63
CA VAL A 20 -11.94 -4.47 -4.08
C VAL A 20 -12.61 -3.13 -4.35
N HIS A 21 -13.79 -3.18 -4.96
CA HIS A 21 -14.63 -2.00 -5.18
C HIS A 21 -16.06 -2.36 -4.82
N HIS A 22 -16.40 -2.22 -3.55
CA HIS A 22 -17.75 -2.46 -3.07
C HIS A 22 -18.55 -1.14 -3.10
N LYS A 23 -19.74 -1.15 -3.73
CA LYS A 23 -20.63 0.03 -3.83
C LYS A 23 -21.13 0.58 -2.48
N LEU A 24 -20.91 -0.15 -1.39
CA LEU A 24 -21.33 0.16 -0.03
C LEU A 24 -20.12 0.36 0.90
N ASP A 25 -18.89 0.23 0.38
CA ASP A 25 -17.70 0.45 1.19
C ASP A 25 -17.45 1.95 1.35
N PRO A 26 -17.39 2.49 2.59
CA PRO A 26 -16.99 3.87 2.81
C PRO A 26 -15.53 4.13 2.39
N GLY A 27 -14.71 3.07 2.29
CA GLY A 27 -13.33 3.13 1.78
C GLY A 27 -13.20 3.24 0.26
N GLY A 28 -14.28 3.00 -0.49
CA GLY A 28 -14.32 3.11 -1.95
C GLY A 28 -13.36 2.15 -2.68
N MET A 29 -12.71 2.66 -3.74
CA MET A 29 -11.76 1.89 -4.55
C MET A 29 -10.51 1.57 -3.75
N THR A 30 -10.25 0.27 -3.55
CA THR A 30 -9.07 -0.22 -2.83
C THR A 30 -8.32 -1.21 -3.72
N ASN A 31 -7.00 -1.04 -3.82
CA ASN A 31 -6.13 -1.98 -4.51
C ASN A 31 -4.83 -2.15 -3.72
N LEU A 32 -4.31 -3.38 -3.63
CA LEU A 32 -3.07 -3.66 -2.91
C LEU A 32 -3.08 -3.14 -1.46
N GLY A 33 -4.24 -3.22 -0.78
CA GLY A 33 -4.43 -2.65 0.57
C GLY A 33 -4.43 -1.12 0.66
N VAL A 34 -4.30 -0.40 -0.46
CA VAL A 34 -4.29 1.07 -0.54
C VAL A 34 -5.65 1.57 -1.01
N THR A 35 -6.32 2.35 -0.16
CA THR A 35 -7.56 3.04 -0.52
C THR A 35 -7.27 4.28 -1.37
N ARG A 36 -8.22 4.70 -2.20
CA ARG A 36 -8.11 5.91 -3.03
C ARG A 36 -7.70 7.13 -2.22
N ALA A 37 -8.34 7.39 -1.07
CA ALA A 37 -8.02 8.54 -0.23
C ALA A 37 -6.57 8.54 0.27
N VAL A 38 -6.02 7.36 0.62
CA VAL A 38 -4.62 7.23 1.04
C VAL A 38 -3.68 7.47 -0.14
N TRP A 39 -4.01 6.95 -1.32
CA TRP A 39 -3.24 7.20 -2.53
C TRP A 39 -3.22 8.67 -2.91
N GLU A 40 -4.39 9.32 -2.95
CA GLU A 40 -4.53 10.75 -3.28
C GLU A 40 -3.80 11.66 -2.29
N SER A 41 -3.86 11.34 -0.99
CA SER A 41 -3.08 12.06 0.03
C SER A 41 -1.58 11.91 -0.19
N TYR A 42 -1.11 10.76 -0.68
CA TYR A 42 0.29 10.52 -0.99
C TYR A 42 0.75 11.22 -2.28
N VAL A 43 -0.04 11.18 -3.36
CA VAL A 43 0.30 11.82 -4.64
C VAL A 43 -0.05 13.32 -4.69
N GLY A 44 -0.83 13.81 -3.73
CA GLY A 44 -1.26 15.21 -3.63
C GLY A 44 -2.26 15.64 -4.71
N ARG A 45 -2.96 14.69 -5.34
CA ARG A 45 -3.95 14.94 -6.39
C ARG A 45 -5.03 13.86 -6.39
N GLU A 46 -6.14 14.16 -7.04
CA GLU A 46 -7.16 13.15 -7.31
C GLU A 46 -6.63 12.06 -8.26
N SER A 47 -7.14 10.85 -8.06
CA SER A 47 -6.80 9.66 -8.85
C SER A 47 -8.05 9.05 -9.46
N SER A 48 -7.92 8.54 -10.70
CA SER A 48 -9.02 7.91 -11.42
C SER A 48 -9.17 6.44 -11.04
N GLU A 49 -10.35 5.85 -11.30
CA GLU A 49 -10.55 4.40 -11.11
C GLU A 49 -9.53 3.57 -11.90
N LYS A 50 -9.21 4.00 -13.13
CA LYS A 50 -8.22 3.33 -13.98
C LYS A 50 -6.84 3.34 -13.33
N GLU A 51 -6.46 4.45 -12.70
CA GLU A 51 -5.22 4.57 -11.98
C GLU A 51 -5.19 3.66 -10.74
N MET A 52 -6.26 3.68 -9.93
CA MET A 52 -6.38 2.82 -8.75
C MET A 52 -6.28 1.33 -9.11
N ARG A 53 -6.92 0.90 -10.22
CA ARG A 53 -6.81 -0.46 -10.74
C ARG A 53 -5.43 -0.80 -11.28
N ALA A 54 -4.70 0.18 -11.80
CA ALA A 54 -3.38 0.02 -12.37
C ALA A 54 -2.25 0.12 -11.35
N LEU A 55 -2.55 0.33 -10.06
CA LEU A 55 -1.55 0.35 -9.01
C LEU A 55 -0.76 -0.96 -8.98
N THR A 56 0.56 -0.81 -8.93
CA THR A 56 1.51 -1.92 -8.85
C THR A 56 2.17 -1.96 -7.47
N PRO A 57 2.64 -3.14 -7.01
CA PRO A 57 3.43 -3.27 -5.78
C PRO A 57 4.57 -2.24 -5.70
N ALA A 58 5.27 -2.00 -6.81
CA ALA A 58 6.38 -1.06 -6.88
C ALA A 58 5.95 0.41 -6.65
N GLN A 59 4.74 0.79 -7.06
CA GLN A 59 4.20 2.13 -6.84
C GLN A 59 3.75 2.34 -5.39
N VAL A 60 3.18 1.32 -4.76
CA VAL A 60 2.70 1.41 -3.37
C VAL A 60 3.81 1.14 -2.35
N ALA A 61 4.92 0.49 -2.73
CA ALA A 61 6.03 0.17 -1.82
C ALA A 61 6.59 1.40 -1.08
N PRO A 62 6.87 2.55 -1.73
CA PRO A 62 7.36 3.74 -1.04
C PRO A 62 6.33 4.31 -0.05
N LEU A 63 5.04 4.22 -0.39
CA LEU A 63 3.94 4.61 0.50
C LEU A 63 3.91 3.72 1.73
N TYR A 64 3.98 2.40 1.55
CA TYR A 64 4.02 1.45 2.67
C TYR A 64 5.24 1.65 3.56
N LYS A 65 6.40 1.88 2.96
CA LYS A 65 7.63 2.16 3.70
C LYS A 65 7.45 3.40 4.56
N ARG A 66 7.04 4.52 3.97
CA ARG A 66 6.92 5.79 4.69
C ARG A 66 5.85 5.77 5.78
N LYS A 67 4.69 5.16 5.50
CA LYS A 67 3.51 5.24 6.38
C LYS A 67 3.53 4.19 7.50
N TYR A 68 4.12 3.01 7.25
CA TYR A 68 4.10 1.91 8.21
C TYR A 68 5.51 1.53 8.67
N TRP A 69 6.44 1.27 7.75
CA TRP A 69 7.79 0.79 8.11
C TRP A 69 8.62 1.85 8.85
N ASP A 70 8.69 3.06 8.31
CA ASP A 70 9.45 4.16 8.90
C ASP A 70 8.76 4.65 10.18
N ALA A 71 7.42 4.61 10.24
CA ALA A 71 6.65 5.00 11.43
C ALA A 71 6.95 4.11 12.66
N ILE A 72 7.28 2.84 12.45
CA ILE A 72 7.66 1.91 13.53
C ILE A 72 9.17 1.76 13.69
N ASN A 73 9.96 2.54 12.94
CA ASN A 73 11.41 2.36 12.83
C ASN A 73 11.79 0.90 12.52
N GLY A 74 11.14 0.30 11.51
CA GLY A 74 11.25 -1.12 11.17
C GLY A 74 12.68 -1.56 10.82
N ASP A 75 13.51 -0.63 10.35
CA ASP A 75 14.94 -0.86 10.14
C ASP A 75 15.72 -1.14 11.44
N SER A 76 15.15 -0.88 12.62
CA SER A 76 15.75 -1.13 13.93
C SER A 76 15.18 -2.37 14.63
N LEU A 77 14.19 -3.04 14.04
CA LEU A 77 13.57 -4.24 14.65
C LEU A 77 14.45 -5.48 14.41
N PRO A 78 14.73 -6.30 15.42
CA PRO A 78 15.51 -7.52 15.24
C PRO A 78 14.86 -8.43 14.21
N SER A 79 15.67 -9.11 13.40
CA SER A 79 15.20 -10.17 12.50
C SER A 79 14.57 -11.28 13.33
N GLY A 80 13.29 -11.57 13.05
CA GLY A 80 12.55 -12.70 13.64
C GLY A 80 12.96 -14.05 13.04
#